data_AF-A0A5C5SRT6-F1
#
_entry.id   AF-A0A5C5SRT6-F1
#
_cell.length_a   1.000
_cell.length_b   1.000
_cell.length_c   1.000
_cell.angle_alpha   90.00
_cell.angle_beta   90.00
_cell.angle_gamma   90.00
#
_symmetry.space_group_name_H-M   'P 1'
#
loop_
_entity.id
_entity.type
_entity.pdbx_description
1 polymer ?
#
loop_
_entity_poly.entity_id
_entity_poly.type
_entity_poly.pdbx_seq_one_letter_code
_entity_poly.pdbx_strand_id
1 'polypeptide(L)' 'MDWYAAIKRMYDRKLWTKEMVADGVYAGKLSTEQYEEITGEPYPVAEEPAESSPVEGGAAG' A
#
# COMPACT_ATOMS: atom_id res chain seq x y z
N MET A 1 9.44 1.58 -15.59
CA MET A 1 10.21 2.04 -14.43
C MET A 1 9.76 1.20 -13.26
N ASP A 2 10.65 0.39 -12.68
CA ASP A 2 10.33 -0.46 -11.52
C ASP A 2 10.34 0.36 -10.23
N TRP A 3 9.18 0.91 -9.87
CA TRP A 3 9.02 1.69 -8.65
C TRP A 3 9.32 0.88 -7.39
N TYR A 4 8.94 -0.40 -7.37
CA TYR A 4 9.28 -1.32 -6.29
C TYR A 4 10.78 -1.40 -6.05
N ALA A 5 11.57 -1.72 -7.08
CA ALA A 5 13.02 -1.85 -6.95
C ALA A 5 13.69 -0.53 -6.54
N ALA A 6 13.21 0.60 -7.08
CA ALA A 6 13.70 1.92 -6.72
C ALA A 6 13.44 2.23 -5.24
N ILE A 7 12.17 2.16 -4.81
CA ILE A 7 11.75 2.49 -3.43
C ILE A 7 12.39 1.53 -2.44
N LYS A 8 12.44 0.22 -2.72
CA LYS A 8 13.15 -0.75 -1.89
C LYS A 8 14.61 -0.35 -1.68
N ARG A 9 15.33 -0.01 -2.76
CA ARG A 9 16.73 0.44 -2.67
C ARG A 9 16.88 1.73 -1.86
N MET A 10 15.94 2.66 -1.98
CA MET A 10 15.93 3.92 -1.22
C MET A 10 15.69 3.67 0.28
N TYR A 11 14.77 2.75 0.61
CA TYR A 11 14.48 2.35 1.99
C TYR A 11 15.64 1.56 2.63
N ASP A 12 16.23 0.59 1.91
CA ASP A 12 17.42 -0.16 2.33
C ASP A 12 18.60 0.77 2.65
N ARG A 13 18.77 1.82 1.83
CA ARG A 13 19.79 2.87 2.04
C ARG A 13 19.43 3.87 3.13
N LYS A 14 18.31 3.69 3.83
CA LYS A 14 17.79 4.60 4.86
C LYS A 14 17.58 6.03 4.36
N LEU A 15 17.38 6.20 3.05
CA LEU A 15 17.02 7.48 2.44
C LEU A 15 15.53 7.75 2.55
N TRP A 16 14.73 6.69 2.66
CA TRP A 16 13.27 6.74 2.78
C TRP A 16 12.84 6.15 4.11
N THR A 17 11.84 6.78 4.72
CA THR A 17 11.15 6.29 5.93
C THR A 17 9.95 5.46 5.51
N LYS A 18 9.35 4.72 6.46
CA LYS A 18 8.14 3.94 6.19
C LYS A 18 6.97 4.81 5.73
N GLU A 19 6.87 6.06 6.19
CA GLU A 19 5.84 7.00 5.72
C GLU A 19 6.00 7.33 4.23
N MET A 20 7.24 7.56 3.75
CA MET A 20 7.48 7.77 2.31
C MET A 20 7.17 6.52 1.48
N VAL A 21 7.41 5.32 2.00
CA VAL A 21 6.98 4.09 1.33
C VAL A 21 5.45 4.02 1.26
N ALA A 22 4.75 4.48 2.30
CA ALA A 22 3.29 4.55 2.31
C ALA A 22 2.75 5.56 1.27
N ASP A 23 3.40 6.71 1.12
CA ASP A 23 3.10 7.67 0.05
C ASP A 23 3.26 7.03 -1.35
N GLY A 24 4.21 6.09 -1.51
CA GLY A 24 4.35 5.30 -2.73
C GLY A 24 3.12 4.43 -3.03
N VAL A 25 2.48 3.88 -1.99
CA VAL A 25 1.21 3.15 -2.11
C VAL A 25 0.08 4.12 -2.46
N TYR A 26 -0.02 5.25 -1.75
CA TYR A 26 -1.03 6.27 -2.01
C TYR A 26 -0.95 6.85 -3.44
N ALA A 27 0.27 7.02 -3.95
CA ALA A 27 0.53 7.48 -5.32
C ALA A 27 0.33 6.38 -6.40
N GLY A 28 -0.13 5.19 -6.02
CA GLY A 28 -0.35 4.05 -6.90
C GLY A 28 0.94 3.51 -7.55
N LYS A 29 2.09 3.72 -6.90
CA LYS A 29 3.39 3.21 -7.36
C LYS A 29 3.74 1.86 -6.74
N LEU A 30 3.17 1.59 -5.57
CA LEU A 30 3.30 0.34 -4.82
C LEU A 30 1.92 -0.22 -4.48
N SER A 31 1.85 -1.53 -4.22
CA SER A 31 0.73 -2.15 -3.51
C SER A 31 0.98 -2.18 -1.99
N THR A 32 -0.06 -2.44 -1.22
CA THR A 32 0.03 -2.67 0.23
C THR A 32 0.92 -3.87 0.56
N GLU A 33 0.85 -4.96 -0.21
CA GLU A 33 1.79 -6.10 -0.09
C GLU A 33 3.25 -5.68 -0.30
N GLN A 34 3.51 -4.84 -1.31
CA GLN A 34 4.86 -4.36 -1.58
C GLN A 34 5.39 -3.45 -0.47
N TYR A 35 4.53 -2.66 0.17
CA TYR A 35 4.91 -1.91 1.36
C TYR A 35 5.35 -2.84 2.48
N GLU A 36 4.57 -3.89 2.74
CA GLU A 36 4.84 -4.86 3.80
C GLU A 36 6.15 -5.61 3.53
N GLU A 37 6.42 -5.97 2.27
CA GLU A 37 7.71 -6.55 1.87
C GLU A 37 8.91 -5.61 2.05
N ILE A 38 8.74 -4.30 1.77
CA ILE A 38 9.83 -3.32 1.88
C ILE A 38 10.11 -2.98 3.34
N THR A 39 9.07 -2.79 4.15
CA THR A 39 9.17 -2.27 5.50
C THR A 39 9.20 -3.36 6.57
N GLY A 40 8.69 -4.55 6.28
CA GLY A 40 8.46 -5.62 7.24
C GLY A 40 7.31 -5.35 8.21
N GLU A 41 6.56 -4.27 8.01
CA GLU A 41 5.40 -3.91 8.83
C GLU A 41 4.14 -3.87 7.95
N PRO A 42 2.98 -4.28 8.47
CA PRO A 42 1.74 -4.17 7.72
C PRO A 42 1.48 -2.71 7.35
N TYR A 43 0.95 -2.48 6.14
CA TYR A 43 0.59 -1.14 5.72
C TYR A 43 -0.34 -0.51 6.77
N PRO A 44 -0.01 0.69 7.29
CA PRO A 44 -0.85 1.35 8.29
C PRO A 44 -2.15 1.74 7.62
N VAL A 45 -3.14 0.87 7.74
CA VAL A 45 -4.54 1.18 7.51
C VAL A 45 -4.89 2.12 8.65
N ALA A 46 -4.66 3.42 8.45
CA ALA A 46 -5.25 4.43 9.32
C ALA A 46 -6.75 4.11 9.35
N GLU A 47 -7.26 3.73 10.53
CA GLU A 47 -8.62 3.22 10.78
C GLU A 47 -9.68 3.86 9.86
N GLU A 48 -9.87 3.22 8.71
CA GLU A 48 -11.08 2.88 7.94
C GLU A 48 -12.12 3.99 7.61
N PRO A 49 -12.93 3.84 6.53
CA PRO A 49 -13.77 2.67 6.45
C PRO A 49 -13.28 1.68 5.39
N ALA A 50 -13.44 0.41 5.73
CA ALA A 50 -13.56 -0.68 4.80
C ALA A 50 -14.59 -0.38 3.70
N GLU A 51 -14.66 -1.33 2.76
CA GLU A 51 -15.68 -1.45 1.72
C GLU A 51 -15.33 -0.73 0.41
N SER A 52 -14.53 -1.43 -0.40
CA SER A 52 -15.11 -1.83 -1.69
C SER A 52 -16.55 -2.24 -1.43
N SER A 53 -17.51 -1.39 -1.79
CA SER A 53 -18.89 -1.82 -1.91
C SER A 53 -18.91 -3.05 -2.81
N PRO A 54 -19.43 -4.21 -2.39
CA PRO A 54 -20.23 -4.95 -3.33
C PRO A 54 -21.48 -4.09 -3.54
N VAL A 55 -21.49 -3.29 -4.61
CA VAL A 55 -22.74 -2.75 -5.11
C VAL A 55 -23.65 -3.95 -5.43
N GLU A 56 -24.73 -4.01 -4.67
CA GLU A 56 -25.96 -4.80 -4.78
C GLU A 56 -26.06 -6.00 -5.75
N GLY A 57 -26.64 -7.08 -5.22
CA GLY A 57 -27.26 -8.12 -6.04
C GLY A 57 -28.03 -9.18 -5.26
N GLY A 58 -28.64 -8.83 -4.13
CA GLY A 58 -29.50 -9.72 -3.35
C GLY A 58 -30.93 -9.18 -3.28
N ALA A 59 -31.76 -9.50 -4.27
CA ALA A 59 -33.22 -9.43 -4.13
C ALA A 59 -33.85 -10.59 -4.90
N ALA A 60 -34.33 -11.56 -4.13
CA ALA A 60 -35.33 -12.52 -4.56
C ALA A 60 -36.67 -11.80 -4.82
N GLY A 61 -37.42 -12.24 -5.83
CA GLY A 61 -38.78 -11.78 -6.12
C GLY A 61 -39.24 -12.19 -7.51
#